data_AF-A0A1Q5R321-F1
#
_entry.id   AF-A0A1Q5R321-F1
#
_cell.length_a   1.000
_cell.length_b   1.000
_cell.length_c   1.000
_cell.angle_alpha   90.00
_cell.angle_beta   90.00
_cell.angle_gamma   90.00
#
_symmetry.space_group_name_H-M   'P 1'
#
loop_
_entity.id
_entity.type
_entity.pdbx_description
1 polymer ?
#
loop_
_entity_poly.entity_id
_entity_poly.type
_entity_poly.pdbx_seq_one_letter_code
_entity_poly.pdbx_strand_id
1 'polypeptide(L)' 'METDLNSYLERAERCIVIGETTVTRQLALLERLRHANLPTGDAERLLREMELTLHRFYAEREKIMGR' A
#
# COMPACT_ATOMS: atom_id res chain seq x y z
N MET A 1 -11.10 -22.86 -13.10
CA MET A 1 -9.72 -22.36 -13.06
C MET A 1 -9.67 -20.85 -13.32
N GLU A 2 -10.35 -20.33 -14.35
CA GLU A 2 -10.50 -18.86 -14.57
C GLU A 2 -11.19 -18.11 -13.41
N THR A 3 -12.17 -18.73 -12.74
CA THR A 3 -12.89 -18.14 -11.60
C THR A 3 -12.02 -17.89 -10.37
N ASP A 4 -10.99 -18.72 -10.17
CA ASP A 4 -10.05 -18.59 -9.05
C ASP A 4 -9.06 -17.45 -9.29
N LEU A 5 -8.60 -17.32 -10.54
CA LEU A 5 -7.72 -16.25 -10.98
C LEU A 5 -8.40 -14.86 -10.90
N ASN A 6 -9.64 -14.75 -11.38
CA ASN A 6 -10.41 -13.51 -11.31
C ASN A 6 -10.68 -13.10 -9.85
N SER A 7 -11.03 -14.06 -8.98
CA SER A 7 -11.23 -13.79 -7.56
C SER A 7 -9.94 -13.32 -6.88
N TYR A 8 -8.81 -13.91 -7.23
CA TYR A 8 -7.51 -13.49 -6.72
C TYR A 8 -7.13 -12.08 -7.19
N LEU A 9 -7.32 -11.76 -8.47
CA LEU A 9 -7.07 -10.44 -9.03
C LEU A 9 -7.93 -9.37 -8.35
N GLU A 10 -9.23 -9.63 -8.17
CA GLU A 10 -10.10 -8.71 -7.43
C GLU A 10 -9.63 -8.48 -5.99
N ARG A 11 -9.14 -9.52 -5.32
CA ARG A 11 -8.58 -9.39 -3.97
C ARG A 11 -7.29 -8.55 -3.99
N ALA A 12 -6.41 -8.77 -4.96
CA ALA A 12 -5.19 -8.00 -5.13
C ALA A 12 -5.51 -6.51 -5.38
N GLU A 13 -6.44 -6.21 -6.29
CA GLU A 13 -6.91 -4.84 -6.57
C GLU A 13 -7.50 -4.17 -5.32
N ARG A 14 -8.35 -4.87 -4.57
CA ARG A 14 -8.88 -4.35 -3.30
C ARG A 14 -7.78 -4.05 -2.29
N CYS A 15 -6.79 -4.94 -2.15
CA CYS A 15 -5.65 -4.72 -1.26
C CYS A 15 -4.80 -3.53 -1.69
N ILE A 16 -4.59 -3.35 -2.99
CA ILE A 16 -3.86 -2.20 -3.55
C ILE A 16 -4.60 -0.89 -3.23
N VAL A 17 -5.89 -0.80 -3.54
CA VAL A 17 -6.69 0.42 -3.30
C VAL A 17 -6.73 0.79 -1.81
N ILE A 18 -6.90 -0.21 -0.93
CA ILE A 18 -6.85 -0.01 0.53
C ILE A 18 -5.46 0.47 0.95
N GLY A 19 -4.41 -0.16 0.42
CA GLY A 19 -3.02 0.21 0.67
C GLY A 19 -2.70 1.65 0.28
N GLU A 20 -3.00 2.05 -0.97
CA GLU A 20 -2.82 3.41 -1.49
C GLU A 20 -3.55 4.45 -0.61
N THR A 21 -4.81 4.18 -0.29
CA THR A 21 -5.63 5.06 0.55
C THR A 21 -5.01 5.21 1.94
N THR A 22 -4.51 4.12 2.51
CA THR A 22 -3.92 4.13 3.85
C THR A 22 -2.59 4.88 3.85
N VAL A 23 -1.69 4.59 2.90
CA VAL A 23 -0.40 5.28 2.74
C VAL A 23 -0.62 6.79 2.57
N THR A 24 -1.54 7.19 1.70
CA THR A 24 -1.87 8.61 1.47
C THR A 24 -2.34 9.30 2.75
N ARG A 25 -3.21 8.65 3.54
CA ARG A 25 -3.68 9.21 4.82
C ARG A 25 -2.56 9.31 5.85
N GLN A 26 -1.69 8.31 5.93
CA GLN A 26 -0.56 8.31 6.87
C GLN A 26 0.48 9.36 6.49
N LEU A 27 0.76 9.57 5.20
CA LEU A 27 1.60 10.67 4.72
C LEU A 27 1.07 12.03 5.20
N ALA A 28 -0.21 12.31 4.98
CA ALA A 28 -0.83 13.56 5.40
C ALA A 28 -0.80 13.76 6.93
N LEU A 29 -0.97 12.68 7.72
CA LEU A 29 -0.81 12.73 9.17
C LEU A 29 0.64 13.05 9.56
N LEU A 30 1.59 12.39 8.90
CA LEU A 30 3.01 12.53 9.21
C LEU A 30 3.52 13.93 8.91
N GLU A 31 3.05 14.55 7.82
CA GLU A 31 3.31 15.96 7.52
C GLU A 31 2.78 16.89 8.62
N ARG A 32 1.55 16.65 9.11
CA ARG A 32 0.99 17.42 10.23
C ARG A 32 1.81 17.28 11.51
N LEU A 33 2.25 16.06 11.83
CA LEU A 33 3.09 15.79 12.99
C LEU A 33 4.46 16.48 12.88
N ARG A 34 5.09 16.44 11.69
CA ARG A 34 6.33 17.17 11.42
C ARG A 34 6.15 18.68 11.59
N HIS A 35 5.06 19.26 11.06
CA HIS A 35 4.76 20.69 11.24
C HIS A 35 4.52 21.07 12.71
N ALA A 36 4.05 20.14 13.53
CA ALA A 36 3.90 20.31 14.97
C ALA A 36 5.20 20.05 15.77
N ASN A 37 6.34 19.82 15.10
CA ASN A 37 7.62 19.43 15.70
C ASN A 37 7.54 18.16 16.57
N LEU A 38 6.61 17.25 16.25
CA LEU A 38 6.48 15.97 16.93
C LEU A 38 7.44 14.94 16.30
N PRO A 39 8.00 14.02 17.11
CA PRO A 39 8.86 12.96 16.60
C PRO A 39 8.05 12.01 15.72
N THR A 40 8.55 11.73 14.51
CA THR A 40 7.86 10.91 13.49
C THR A 40 8.67 9.69 13.05
N GLY A 41 9.88 9.46 13.57
CA GLY A 41 10.80 8.43 13.06
C GLY A 41 10.20 7.02 12.97
N ASP A 42 9.47 6.57 13.99
CA ASP A 42 8.80 5.26 13.96
C ASP A 42 7.64 5.22 12.95
N ALA A 43 6.88 6.31 12.84
CA ALA A 43 5.80 6.43 11.86
C ALA A 43 6.35 6.43 10.43
N GLU A 44 7.47 7.09 10.18
CA GLU A 44 8.15 7.10 8.88
C GLU A 44 8.71 5.72 8.50
N ARG A 45 9.20 4.96 9.48
CA ARG A 45 9.64 3.59 9.28
C ARG A 45 8.47 2.69 8.92
N LEU A 46 7.37 2.77 9.66
CA LEU A 46 6.16 2.01 9.38
C LEU A 46 5.57 2.33 8.00
N LEU A 47 5.54 3.61 7.63
CA LEU A 47 5.04 4.05 6.34
C LEU A 47 5.85 3.46 5.17
N ARG A 48 7.18 3.42 5.31
CA ARG A 48 8.07 2.77 4.32
C ARG A 48 7.79 1.27 4.18
N GLU A 49 7.56 0.56 5.28
CA GLU A 49 7.18 -0.87 5.21
C GLU A 49 5.82 -1.08 4.52
N MET A 50 4.88 -0.15 4.71
CA MET A 50 3.59 -0.17 4.01
C MET A 50 3.75 0.07 2.51
N GLU A 51 4.57 1.05 2.11
CA GLU A 51 4.90 1.32 0.70
C GLU A 51 5.57 0.11 0.04
N LEU A 52 6.54 -0.52 0.71
CA LEU A 52 7.20 -1.74 0.22
C LEU A 52 6.19 -2.89 0.03
N THR A 53 5.26 -3.04 0.98
CA THR A 53 4.20 -4.04 0.88
C THR A 53 3.28 -3.78 -0.30
N LEU A 54 2.88 -2.51 -0.51
CA LEU A 54 2.06 -2.12 -1.64
C LEU A 54 2.76 -2.37 -2.99
N HIS A 55 4.04 -2.05 -3.10
CA HIS A 55 4.86 -2.37 -4.28
C HIS A 55 4.90 -3.88 -4.59
N ARG A 56 4.97 -4.73 -3.56
CA ARG A 56 4.89 -6.20 -3.77
C ARG A 56 3.53 -6.60 -4.34
N PHE A 57 2.43 -6.02 -3.87
CA PHE A 57 1.11 -6.30 -4.43
C PHE A 57 0.97 -5.86 -5.89
N TYR A 58 1.54 -4.72 -6.28
CA TYR A 58 1.61 -4.34 -7.70
C TYR A 58 2.40 -5.36 -8.53
N ALA A 59 3.58 -5.75 -8.08
CA ALA A 59 4.41 -6.71 -8.79
C ALA A 59 3.72 -8.07 -8.95
N GLU A 60 3.02 -8.55 -7.92
CA GLU A 60 2.25 -9.80 -8.00
C GLU A 60 1.06 -9.67 -8.96
N ARG A 61 0.36 -8.53 -8.95
CA ARG A 61 -0.72 -8.25 -9.90
C ARG A 61 -0.20 -8.26 -11.35
N GLU A 62 0.93 -7.60 -11.62
CA GLU A 62 1.53 -7.55 -12.97
C GLU A 62 1.89 -8.94 -13.50
N LYS A 63 2.55 -9.76 -12.66
CA LYS A 63 2.87 -11.16 -12.98
C LYS A 63 1.62 -11.95 -13.38
N ILE A 64 0.52 -11.78 -12.65
CA ILE A 64 -0.73 -12.49 -12.92
C ILE A 64 -1.39 -12.02 -14.21
N MET A 65 -1.31 -10.71 -14.51
CA MET A 65 -1.84 -10.14 -15.74
C MET A 65 -1.00 -10.48 -16.99
N GLY A 66 0.11 -11.20 -16.83
CA GLY A 66 0.98 -11.61 -17.94
C GLY A 66 1.71 -10.43 -18.61
N ARG A 67 1.97 -9.36 -17.85
CA ARG A 67 2.77 -8.20 -18.26
C ARG A 67 4.13 -8.24 -17.56
#